data_AF-A0AA37LGR0-F1
#
_entry.id   AF-A0AA37LGR0-F1
#
_cell.length_a   1.000
_cell.length_b   1.000
_cell.length_c   1.000
_cell.angle_alpha   90.00
_cell.angle_beta   90.00
_cell.angle_gamma   90.00
#
_symmetry.space_group_name_H-M   'P 1'
#
loop_
_entity.id
_entity.type
_entity.pdbx_description
1 polymer ?
#
loop_
_entity_poly.entity_id
_entity_poly.type
_entity_poly.pdbx_seq_one_letter_code
_entity_poly.pdbx_strand_id
1 'polypeptide(L)'
;MSGTLAALEAAMANNAHLIEELLQRQEYDEALQCMDERLALIDSLVQLASKDPAQQSVVAALAAALSIQEENLKALAASHHHAIFERLAQVGRANRAGQAYRVNSKEY
;
A
#
# COMPACT_ATOMS: atom_id res chain seq x y z
N MET A 1 -7.36 12.34 -25.77
CA MET A 1 -7.18 12.24 -24.30
C MET A 1 -6.87 13.63 -23.78
N SER A 2 -7.53 14.10 -22.71
CA SER A 2 -7.29 15.44 -22.17
C SER A 2 -5.93 15.49 -21.47
N GLY A 3 -5.28 16.67 -21.43
CA GLY A 3 -4.01 16.84 -20.72
C GLY A 3 -4.12 16.52 -19.23
N THR A 4 -5.27 16.83 -18.62
CA THR A 4 -5.56 16.51 -17.21
C THR A 4 -5.63 15.01 -16.96
N LEU A 5 -6.29 14.25 -17.85
CA LEU A 5 -6.39 12.79 -17.70
C LEU A 5 -5.03 12.12 -17.83
N ALA A 6 -4.20 12.57 -18.78
CA ALA A 6 -2.84 12.06 -18.95
C ALA A 6 -1.95 12.36 -17.73
N ALA A 7 -2.10 13.55 -17.13
CA ALA A 7 -1.39 13.90 -15.90
C ALA A 7 -1.83 13.01 -14.71
N LEU A 8 -3.13 12.73 -14.58
CA LEU A 8 -3.65 11.84 -13.53
C LEU A 8 -3.17 10.40 -13.72
N GLU A 9 -3.15 9.88 -14.95
CA GLU A 9 -2.61 8.56 -15.24
C GLU A 9 -1.13 8.45 -14.84
N ALA A 10 -0.30 9.42 -15.25
CA ALA A 10 1.11 9.45 -14.89
C ALA A 10 1.32 9.57 -13.37
N ALA A 11 0.52 10.39 -12.68
CA ALA A 11 0.58 10.53 -11.22
C ALA A 11 0.22 9.22 -10.51
N MET A 12 -0.83 8.52 -10.96
CA MET A 12 -1.23 7.22 -10.40
C MET A 12 -0.16 6.14 -10.60
N ALA A 13 0.49 6.12 -11.76
CA ALA A 13 1.58 5.20 -12.06
C ALA A 13 2.82 5.47 -11.18
N ASN A 14 3.24 6.73 -11.09
CA ASN A 14 4.38 7.13 -10.26
C ASN A 14 4.12 6.85 -8.77
N ASN A 15 2.92 7.17 -8.28
CA ASN A 15 2.53 6.92 -6.89
C ASN A 15 2.56 5.42 -6.56
N ALA A 16 2.07 4.55 -7.45
CA ALA A 16 2.13 3.11 -7.22
C ALA A 16 3.55 2.58 -7.17
N HIS A 17 4.41 3.02 -8.11
CA HIS A 17 5.82 2.64 -8.11
C HIS A 17 6.50 3.06 -6.80
N LEU A 18 6.22 4.27 -6.32
CA LEU A 18 6.75 4.75 -5.06
C LEU A 18 6.26 3.90 -3.87
N ILE A 19 4.97 3.56 -3.80
CA ILE A 19 4.45 2.66 -2.76
C ILE A 19 5.18 1.31 -2.80
N GLU A 20 5.38 0.72 -3.97
CA GLU A 20 6.10 -0.55 -4.11
C GLU A 20 7.55 -0.45 -3.60
N GLU A 21 8.28 0.62 -3.97
CA GLU A 21 9.63 0.86 -3.50
C GLU A 21 9.71 1.05 -1.97
N LEU A 22 8.80 1.85 -1.41
CA LEU A 22 8.75 2.12 0.03
C LEU A 22 8.43 0.85 0.83
N LEU A 23 7.48 0.03 0.35
CA LEU A 23 7.16 -1.25 0.96
C LEU A 23 8.35 -2.21 0.93
N GLN A 24 9.08 -2.28 -0.20
CA GLN A 24 10.30 -3.09 -0.31
C GLN A 24 11.40 -2.62 0.68
N ARG A 25 11.52 -1.31 0.89
CA ARG A 25 12.44 -0.70 1.86
C ARG A 25 11.95 -0.77 3.31
N GLN A 26 10.71 -1.22 3.53
CA GLN A 26 10.05 -1.24 4.84
C GLN A 26 9.85 0.16 5.43
N GLU A 27 9.76 1.18 4.58
CA GLU A 27 9.46 2.58 4.90
C GLU A 27 7.93 2.75 4.96
N TYR A 28 7.32 2.16 5.99
CA TYR A 28 5.86 1.99 6.05
C TYR A 28 5.08 3.27 6.31
N ASP A 29 5.66 4.22 7.06
CA ASP A 29 5.01 5.49 7.37
C ASP A 29 4.92 6.37 6.12
N GLU A 30 5.99 6.41 5.32
CA GLU A 30 6.03 7.08 4.02
C GLU A 30 5.11 6.38 3.01
N ALA A 31 5.07 5.04 3.00
CA ALA A 31 4.15 4.29 2.14
C ALA A 31 2.69 4.65 2.47
N LEU A 32 2.36 4.81 3.75
CA LEU A 32 1.02 5.21 4.19
C LEU A 32 0.64 6.60 3.68
N GLN A 33 1.56 7.58 3.75
CA GLN A 33 1.34 8.91 3.17
C GLN A 33 1.07 8.84 1.66
N CYS A 34 1.82 8.00 0.94
CA CYS A 34 1.59 7.78 -0.48
C CYS A 34 0.22 7.15 -0.77
N MET A 35 -0.32 6.31 0.13
CA MET A 35 -1.68 5.77 0.00
C MET A 35 -2.76 6.84 0.21
N ASP A 36 -2.53 7.79 1.12
CA ASP A 36 -3.42 8.96 1.27
C ASP A 36 -3.43 9.83 0.00
N GLU A 37 -2.25 10.08 -0.58
CA GLU A 37 -2.14 10.77 -1.88
C GLU A 37 -2.86 10.01 -2.99
N ARG A 38 -2.77 8.67 -2.97
CA ARG A 38 -3.46 7.81 -3.94
C ARG A 38 -4.97 7.98 -3.89
N LEU A 39 -5.56 8.06 -2.69
CA LEU A 39 -6.98 8.33 -2.52
C LEU A 39 -7.37 9.70 -3.11
N ALA A 40 -6.55 10.74 -2.90
CA ALA A 40 -6.79 12.06 -3.49
C ALA A 40 -6.72 12.06 -5.03
N LEU A 41 -5.84 11.24 -5.62
CA LEU A 41 -5.77 11.07 -7.08
C LEU A 41 -7.01 10.32 -7.61
N ILE A 42 -7.50 9.30 -6.91
CA ILE A 42 -8.74 8.60 -7.25
C ILE A 42 -9.93 9.56 -7.20
N ASP A 43 -10.03 10.38 -6.14
CA ASP A 43 -11.07 11.41 -6.03
C ASP A 43 -11.01 12.41 -7.19
N SER A 44 -9.80 12.79 -7.63
CA SER A 44 -9.61 13.67 -8.78
C SER A 44 -10.10 13.02 -10.08
N LEU A 45 -9.88 11.71 -10.27
CA LEU A 45 -10.41 10.92 -11.38
C LEU A 45 -11.95 10.87 -11.36
N VAL A 46 -12.56 10.63 -10.20
CA VAL A 46 -14.02 10.63 -10.02
C VAL A 46 -14.61 12.00 -10.33
N GLN A 47 -13.98 13.07 -9.86
CA GLN A 47 -14.42 14.44 -10.17
C GLN A 47 -14.32 14.75 -11.66
N LEU A 48 -13.26 14.29 -12.34
CA LEU A 48 -13.10 14.51 -13.78
C LEU A 48 -14.22 13.85 -14.58
N ALA A 49 -14.55 12.58 -14.29
CA ALA A 49 -15.68 11.89 -14.91
C ALA A 49 -17.04 12.55 -14.59
N SER A 50 -17.18 13.14 -13.40
CA SER A 50 -18.42 13.81 -13.00
C SER A 50 -18.62 15.16 -13.68
N LYS A 51 -17.53 15.89 -13.94
CA LYS A 51 -17.56 17.25 -14.52
C LYS A 51 -17.59 17.25 -16.04
N ASP A 52 -17.01 16.24 -16.69
CA ASP A 52 -16.94 16.15 -18.14
C ASP A 52 -17.51 14.81 -18.65
N PRO A 53 -18.79 14.78 -19.07
CA PRO A 53 -19.43 13.60 -19.65
C PRO A 53 -18.69 13.02 -20.85
N ALA A 54 -17.98 13.84 -21.63
CA ALA A 54 -17.24 13.38 -22.81
C ALA A 54 -16.01 12.55 -22.42
N GLN A 55 -15.52 12.67 -21.18
CA GLN A 55 -14.38 11.91 -20.67
C GLN A 55 -14.78 10.67 -19.87
N GLN A 56 -16.06 10.47 -19.55
CA GLN A 56 -16.52 9.36 -18.70
C GLN A 56 -16.07 7.99 -19.17
N SER A 57 -16.19 7.71 -20.48
CA SER A 57 -15.81 6.40 -21.03
C SER A 57 -14.31 6.13 -20.92
N VAL A 58 -13.48 7.15 -21.16
CA VAL A 58 -12.02 7.04 -21.07
C VAL A 58 -11.56 6.93 -19.63
N VAL A 59 -12.17 7.71 -18.72
CA VAL A 59 -11.93 7.60 -17.27
C VAL A 59 -12.34 6.22 -16.75
N ALA A 60 -13.48 5.68 -17.18
CA ALA A 60 -13.92 4.35 -16.78
C ALA A 60 -12.95 3.25 -17.26
N ALA A 61 -12.43 3.36 -18.49
CA ALA A 61 -11.41 2.44 -18.99
C ALA A 61 -10.12 2.49 -18.16
N LEU A 62 -9.66 3.69 -17.81
CA LEU A 62 -8.50 3.88 -16.93
C LEU A 62 -8.77 3.33 -15.53
N ALA A 63 -9.94 3.59 -14.95
CA ALA A 63 -10.31 3.07 -13.63
C ALA A 63 -10.34 1.53 -13.59
N ALA A 64 -10.79 0.88 -14.67
CA ALA A 64 -10.75 -0.58 -14.79
C ALA A 64 -9.31 -1.12 -14.79
N ALA A 65 -8.40 -0.46 -15.52
CA ALA A 65 -6.98 -0.82 -15.50
C ALA A 65 -6.35 -0.60 -14.12
N LEU A 66 -6.64 0.54 -13.48
CA LEU A 66 -6.15 0.87 -12.14
C LEU A 66 -6.67 -0.10 -11.08
N SER A 67 -7.89 -0.63 -11.21
CA SER A 67 -8.44 -1.60 -10.26
C SER A 67 -7.58 -2.86 -10.12
N ILE A 68 -6.91 -3.31 -11.20
CA ILE A 68 -5.99 -4.45 -11.15
C ILE A 68 -4.75 -4.06 -10.35
N GLN A 69 -4.23 -2.86 -10.57
CA GLN A 69 -3.09 -2.32 -9.84
C GLN A 69 -3.39 -2.15 -8.35
N GLU A 70 -4.58 -1.68 -7.97
CA GLU A 70 -4.99 -1.60 -6.56
C GLU A 70 -4.96 -2.96 -5.88
N GLU A 71 -5.40 -4.00 -6.57
CA GLU A 71 -5.43 -5.33 -5.99
C GLU A 71 -4.01 -5.92 -5.81
N ASN A 72 -3.10 -5.60 -6.73
CA ASN A 72 -1.69 -5.94 -6.59
C ASN A 72 -1.05 -5.21 -5.39
N LEU A 73 -1.31 -3.90 -5.23
CA LEU A 73 -0.80 -3.13 -4.09
C LEU A 73 -1.33 -3.64 -2.75
N LYS A 74 -2.62 -4.00 -2.69
CA LYS A 74 -3.21 -4.63 -1.49
C LYS A 74 -2.55 -5.97 -1.17
N ALA A 75 -2.33 -6.82 -2.18
CA ALA A 75 -1.68 -8.11 -1.98
C ALA A 75 -0.24 -7.93 -1.48
N LEU A 76 0.50 -6.95 -2.02
CA LEU A 76 1.85 -6.61 -1.57
C LEU A 76 1.85 -6.13 -0.12
N ALA A 77 0.99 -5.17 0.24
CA ALA A 77 0.86 -4.68 1.60
C ALA A 77 0.48 -5.79 2.59
N ALA A 78 -0.42 -6.71 2.20
CA ALA A 78 -0.81 -7.86 3.01
C ALA A 78 0.37 -8.84 3.23
N SER A 79 1.21 -9.05 2.22
CA SER A 79 2.44 -9.85 2.34
C SER A 79 3.40 -9.25 3.37
N HIS A 80 3.64 -7.93 3.32
CA HIS A 80 4.47 -7.25 4.31
C HIS A 80 3.87 -7.32 5.72
N HIS A 81 2.56 -7.09 5.87
CA HIS A 81 1.87 -7.24 7.15
C HIS A 81 2.06 -8.66 7.73
N HIS A 82 1.93 -9.69 6.89
CA HIS A 82 2.16 -11.08 7.31
C HIS A 82 3.60 -11.29 7.79
N ALA A 83 4.60 -10.83 7.02
CA ALA A 83 6.01 -10.96 7.38
C ALA A 83 6.35 -10.24 8.70
N ILE A 84 5.81 -9.05 8.93
CA ILE A 84 5.95 -8.32 10.20
C ILE A 84 5.38 -9.15 11.35
N PHE A 85 4.16 -9.68 11.17
CA PHE A 85 3.49 -10.45 12.20
C PHE A 85 4.25 -11.73 12.56
N GLU A 86 4.79 -12.45 11.57
CA GLU A 86 5.64 -13.62 11.80
C GLU A 86 6.89 -13.28 12.62
N ARG A 87 7.55 -12.15 12.30
CA ARG A 87 8.73 -11.68 13.03
C ARG A 87 8.39 -11.31 14.48
N LEU A 88 7.27 -10.62 14.70
CA LEU A 88 6.78 -10.31 16.06
C LEU A 88 6.47 -11.58 16.86
N ALA A 89 5.85 -12.58 16.23
CA ALA A 89 5.57 -13.86 16.87
C ALA A 89 6.86 -14.60 17.26
N GLN A 90 7.90 -14.55 16.43
CA GLN A 90 9.23 -15.12 16.74
C GLN A 90 9.86 -14.43 17.95
N VAL A 91 9.86 -13.09 17.99
CA VAL A 91 10.37 -12.32 19.13
C VAL A 91 9.60 -12.65 20.41
N GLY A 92 8.27 -12.74 20.34
CA GLY A 92 7.44 -13.15 21.49
C GLY A 92 7.75 -14.56 22.00
N ARG A 93 8.04 -15.52 21.11
CA ARG A 93 8.50 -16.86 21.50
C ARG A 93 9.87 -16.82 22.15
N ALA A 94 10.84 -16.11 21.57
CA ALA A 94 12.19 -15.97 22.12
C ALA A 94 12.18 -15.34 23.52
N ASN A 95 11.36 -14.30 23.72
CA ASN A 95 11.19 -13.65 25.02
C ASN A 95 10.65 -14.61 26.09
N ARG A 96 9.64 -15.43 25.75
CA ARG A 96 9.09 -16.44 26.66
C ARG A 96 10.13 -17.51 27.01
N ALA A 97 10.90 -17.99 26.03
CA ALA A 97 11.98 -18.95 26.27
C ALA A 97 13.05 -18.36 27.22
N GLY A 98 13.49 -17.13 26.99
CA GLY A 98 14.46 -16.45 27.85
C GLY A 98 13.95 -16.19 29.28
N GLN A 99 12.64 -15.94 29.45
CA GLN A 99 12.03 -15.84 30.78
C GLN A 99 12.03 -17.21 31.49
N ALA A 100 11.63 -18.28 30.81
CA ALA A 100 11.62 -19.63 31.38
C ALA A 100 13.02 -20.08 31.82
N TYR A 101 14.04 -19.85 30.99
CA TYR A 101 15.43 -20.12 31.36
C TYR A 101 15.88 -19.34 32.60
N ARG A 102 15.51 -18.05 32.70
CA ARG A 102 15.91 -17.20 33.83
C ARG A 102 15.26 -17.62 35.16
N VAL A 103 14.00 -18.02 35.10
CA VAL A 103 13.27 -18.54 36.29
C VAL A 103 13.92 -19.84 36.75
N ASN A 104 14.14 -20.79 35.85
CA ASN A 104 14.79 -22.06 36.20
C ASN A 104 16.25 -21.88 36.66
N SER A 105 17.01 -20.92 36.10
CA SER A 105 18.41 -20.67 36.50
C SER A 105 18.59 -20.07 37.90
N LYS A 106 17.50 -19.71 38.59
CA LYS A 106 17.52 -19.24 39.98
C LYS A 106 17.15 -20.35 40.99
N GLU A 107 16.71 -21.51 40.50
CA GLU A 107 16.39 -22.68 41.32
C GLU A 107 17.58 -23.66 41.43
N TYR A 108 18.70 -23.34 40.78
CA TYR A 108 20.00 -24.01 40.87
C TYR A 108 21.08 -23.01 41.27
#